data_AF-K1SK20-F1
#
_entry.id   AF-K1SK20-F1
#
_cell.length_a   1.000
_cell.length_b   1.000
_cell.length_c   1.000
_cell.angle_alpha   90.00
_cell.angle_beta   90.00
_cell.angle_gamma   90.00
#
_symmetry.space_group_name_H-M   'P 1'
#
loop_
_entity.id
_entity.type
_entity.pdbx_description
1 polymer ?
#
loop_
_entity_poly.entity_id
_entity_poly.type
_entity_poly.pdbx_seq_one_letter_code
_entity_poly.pdbx_strand_id
1 'polypeptide(L)' 'MYTYGSQENGTRKNVTYDDLPQVLVDAIVAAEDSRFFEHNGFDLPRIVKAALSNLKAGGITGGGSTITQQFKSV' A
#
# COMPACT_ATOMS: atom_id res chain seq x y z
N MET A 1 26.93 29.66 15.25
CA MET A 1 25.58 29.46 14.69
C MET A 1 25.67 28.29 13.74
N TYR A 2 25.27 27.09 14.19
CA TYR A 2 25.27 25.89 13.35
C TYR A 2 23.87 25.75 12.75
N THR A 3 23.79 25.76 11.42
CA THR A 3 22.58 25.40 10.69
C THR A 3 22.53 23.88 10.65
N TYR A 4 21.53 23.29 11.32
CA TYR A 4 21.14 21.90 11.08
C TYR A 4 20.41 21.88 9.74
N GLY A 5 21.15 21.55 8.67
CA GLY A 5 20.53 21.11 7.43
C GLY A 5 19.84 19.78 7.67
N SER A 6 18.51 19.80 7.78
CA SER A 6 17.68 18.60 7.81
C SER A 6 17.91 17.81 6.53
N GLN A 7 18.63 16.69 6.62
CA GLN A 7 18.59 15.64 5.60
C GLN A 7 17.32 14.81 5.85
N GLU A 8 16.17 15.40 5.55
CA GLU A 8 14.85 14.76 5.70
C GLU A 8 14.46 13.88 4.50
N ASN A 9 15.33 13.71 3.51
CA ASN A 9 15.05 12.90 2.33
C ASN A 9 15.85 11.60 2.36
N GLY A 10 15.15 10.49 2.65
CA GLY A 10 15.67 9.15 2.47
C GLY A 10 16.22 8.94 1.06
N THR A 11 17.27 8.11 0.93
CA THR A 11 17.88 7.80 -0.37
C THR A 11 16.89 7.04 -1.25
N ARG A 12 16.28 7.73 -2.22
CA ARG A 12 15.39 7.13 -3.23
C ARG A 12 16.19 6.86 -4.51
N LYS A 13 16.15 5.63 -5.01
CA LYS A 13 16.68 5.25 -6.32
C LYS A 13 15.51 4.89 -7.22
N ASN A 14 15.42 5.55 -8.37
CA ASN A 14 14.45 5.16 -9.40
C ASN A 14 14.90 3.83 -10.01
N VAL A 15 13.97 2.89 -10.07
CA VAL A 15 14.13 1.56 -10.68
C VAL A 15 12.93 1.32 -11.59
N THR A 16 13.13 0.56 -12.65
CA THR A 16 12.04 0.12 -13.54
C THR A 16 11.38 -1.12 -12.94
N TYR A 17 10.18 -1.46 -13.42
CA TYR A 17 9.49 -2.65 -12.97
C TYR A 17 10.31 -3.93 -13.24
N ASP A 18 11.04 -3.95 -14.35
CA ASP A 18 11.89 -5.09 -14.75
C ASP A 18 13.13 -5.26 -13.85
N ASP A 19 13.51 -4.22 -13.11
CA ASP A 19 14.59 -4.29 -12.12
C ASP A 19 14.15 -4.97 -10.80
N LEU A 20 12.84 -5.22 -10.62
CA LEU A 20 12.28 -5.76 -9.39
C LEU A 20 12.27 -7.30 -9.42
N PRO A 21 12.79 -7.98 -8.37
CA PRO A 21 12.61 -9.41 -8.23
C PRO A 21 11.12 -9.77 -8.16
N GLN A 22 10.67 -10.74 -8.95
CA GLN A 22 9.26 -11.13 -8.98
C GLN A 22 8.73 -11.53 -7.58
N VAL A 23 9.56 -12.21 -6.78
CA VAL A 23 9.20 -12.58 -5.39
C VAL A 23 8.88 -11.38 -4.51
N LEU A 24 9.52 -10.23 -4.74
CA LEU A 24 9.24 -8.99 -4.01
C LEU A 24 7.89 -8.43 -4.42
N VAL A 25 7.61 -8.38 -5.73
CA VAL A 25 6.32 -7.92 -6.26
C VAL A 25 5.19 -8.79 -5.73
N ASP A 26 5.35 -10.12 -5.80
CA ASP A 26 4.35 -11.08 -5.34
C ASP A 26 4.09 -10.95 -3.82
N ALA A 27 5.14 -10.76 -3.02
CA ALA A 27 5.01 -10.59 -1.57
C ALA A 27 4.23 -9.32 -1.22
N ILE A 28 4.52 -8.20 -1.88
CA ILE A 28 3.82 -6.92 -1.66
C ILE A 28 2.36 -7.04 -2.11
N VAL A 29 2.11 -7.58 -3.31
CA VAL A 29 0.75 -7.78 -3.83
C VAL A 29 -0.04 -8.70 -2.89
N ALA A 30 0.53 -9.83 -2.46
CA ALA A 30 -0.16 -10.75 -1.55
C ALA A 30 -0.50 -10.10 -0.19
N ALA A 31 0.41 -9.30 0.36
CA ALA A 31 0.23 -8.65 1.66
C ALA A 31 -0.72 -7.45 1.60
N GLU A 32 -0.51 -6.55 0.64
CA GLU A 32 -1.15 -5.22 0.59
C GLU A 32 -2.36 -5.19 -0.34
N ASP A 33 -2.39 -5.96 -1.43
CA ASP A 33 -3.45 -5.89 -2.43
C ASP A 33 -3.56 -7.17 -3.28
N SER A 34 -4.05 -8.25 -2.67
CA SER A 34 -4.00 -9.60 -3.23
C SER A 34 -4.75 -9.78 -4.55
N ARG A 35 -5.53 -8.78 -4.97
CA ARG A 35 -6.25 -8.75 -6.26
C ARG A 35 -5.86 -7.56 -7.12
N PHE A 36 -4.68 -6.99 -6.89
CA PHE A 36 -4.18 -5.80 -7.55
C PHE A 36 -4.34 -5.84 -9.08
N PHE A 37 -4.00 -6.97 -9.71
CA PHE A 37 -4.08 -7.16 -11.17
C PHE A 37 -5.49 -7.47 -11.69
N GLU A 38 -6.45 -7.74 -10.80
CA GLU A 38 -7.84 -8.08 -11.16
C GLU A 38 -8.77 -6.87 -11.09
N HIS A 39 -8.30 -5.73 -10.54
CA HIS A 39 -9.14 -4.55 -10.32
C HIS A 39 -8.50 -3.25 -10.82
N ASN A 40 -9.33 -2.28 -11.19
CA ASN A 40 -8.91 -0.98 -11.71
C ASN A 40 -8.56 0.04 -10.59
N GLY A 41 -7.85 -0.41 -9.55
CA GLY A 41 -7.38 0.42 -8.43
C GLY A 41 -8.37 0.60 -7.26
N PHE A 42 -9.55 -0.01 -7.32
CA PHE A 42 -10.53 -0.04 -6.23
C PHE A 42 -11.02 -1.48 -5.99
N ASP A 43 -10.66 -2.06 -4.86
CA ASP A 43 -11.15 -3.38 -4.45
C ASP A 43 -12.43 -3.24 -3.60
N LEU A 44 -13.58 -3.10 -4.26
CA LEU A 44 -14.90 -2.98 -3.62
C LEU A 44 -15.22 -4.15 -2.66
N PRO A 45 -15.06 -5.43 -3.05
CA PRO A 45 -15.32 -6.53 -2.11
C PRO A 45 -14.40 -6.52 -0.88
N ARG A 46 -13.14 -6.09 -1.00
CA ARG A 46 -12.21 -6.01 0.13
C ARG A 46 -12.56 -4.86 1.06
N ILE A 47 -12.96 -3.71 0.51
CA ILE A 47 -13.50 -2.57 1.27
C ILE A 47 -14.74 -2.99 2.08
N VAL A 48 -15.71 -3.65 1.44
CA VAL A 48 -16.93 -4.12 2.11
C VAL A 48 -16.61 -5.16 3.19
N LYS A 49 -15.72 -6.11 2.90
CA LYS A 49 -15.28 -7.11 3.88
C LYS A 49 -14.58 -6.46 5.07
N ALA A 50 -13.68 -5.52 4.83
CA ALA A 50 -13.00 -4.78 5.89
C ALA A 50 -13.99 -3.96 6.74
N ALA A 51 -14.94 -3.27 6.10
CA ALA A 51 -15.99 -2.52 6.79
C ALA A 51 -16.85 -3.43 7.68
N LEU A 52 -17.28 -4.59 7.17
CA LEU A 52 -18.07 -5.57 7.95
C LEU A 52 -17.28 -6.17 9.10
N SER A 53 -16.00 -6.51 8.91
CA SER A 53 -15.14 -7.00 9.98
C SER A 53 -14.92 -5.94 11.07
N ASN A 54 -14.69 -4.68 10.68
CA ASN A 54 -14.53 -3.57 11.61
C ASN A 54 -15.81 -3.32 12.43
N LEU A 55 -16.97 -3.40 11.77
CA LEU A 55 -18.26 -3.24 12.43
C LEU A 55 -18.53 -4.37 13.43
N LYS A 56 -18.19 -5.62 13.08
CA LYS A 56 -18.31 -6.78 13.98
C LYS A 56 -17.33 -6.72 15.17
N ALA A 57 -16.13 -6.18 14.96
CA ALA A 57 -15.12 -6.05 16.00
C ALA A 57 -15.30 -4.82 16.90
N GLY A 58 -16.22 -3.91 16.56
CA GLY A 58 -16.44 -2.66 17.30
C GLY A 58 -15.31 -1.64 17.15
N GLY A 59 -14.46 -1.78 16.12
CA GLY A 59 -13.27 -0.95 15.89
C GLY A 59 -12.55 -1.30 14.59
N ILE A 60 -11.56 -0.49 14.19
CA ILE A 60 -10.78 -0.74 12.97
C ILE A 60 -9.80 -1.88 13.23
N THR A 61 -9.99 -3.01 12.54
CA THR A 61 -9.17 -4.24 12.65
C THR A 61 -8.45 -4.63 11.35
N GLY A 62 -8.77 -3.95 10.24
CA GLY A 62 -8.08 -4.15 8.96
C GLY A 62 -8.25 -2.96 8.01
N GLY A 63 -7.25 -2.77 7.15
CA GLY A 63 -7.26 -1.78 6.07
C GLY A 63 -7.90 -2.34 4.80
N GLY A 64 -8.87 -1.61 4.24
CA GLY A 64 -9.47 -1.93 2.94
C GLY A 64 -8.80 -1.25 1.76
N SER A 65 -7.70 -0.53 1.99
CA SER A 65 -7.08 0.34 0.99
C SER A 65 -6.25 -0.44 -0.02
N THR A 66 -6.33 -0.07 -1.30
CA THR A 66 -5.51 -0.65 -2.40
C THR A 66 -4.15 0.03 -2.50
N ILE A 67 -3.17 -0.61 -3.17
CA ILE A 67 -1.87 0.01 -3.47
C ILE A 67 -2.06 1.33 -4.23
N THR A 68 -3.04 1.41 -5.13
CA THR A 68 -3.39 2.64 -5.87
C THR A 68 -3.84 3.77 -4.95
N GLN A 69 -4.60 3.46 -3.89
CA GLN A 69 -5.05 4.45 -2.92
C GLN A 69 -3.92 4.93 -2.01
N GLN A 70 -2.99 4.04 -1.65
CA GLN A 70 -1.80 4.40 -0.87
C GLN A 70 -0.90 5.34 -1.69
N PHE A 71 -0.68 5.05 -2.98
CA PHE A 71 0.14 5.90 -3.85
C PHE A 71 -0.45 7.31 -4.06
N LYS A 72 -1.78 7.45 -4.11
CA LYS A 72 -2.44 8.76 -4.23
C LYS A 72 -2.38 9.61 -2.94
N SER A 73 -2.08 8.99 -1.80
CA SER A 73 -2.06 9.65 -0.49
C SER A 73 -0.66 10.17 -0.10
N VAL A 74 0.33 10.04 -1.00
CA VAL A 74 1.71 10.57 -0.87
C VAL A 74 1.87 11.87 -1.64
#